data_AF-A0A1Q3HSX6-F1
#
_entry.id   AF-A0A1Q3HSX6-F1
#
_cell.length_a   1.000
_cell.length_b   1.000
_cell.length_c   1.000
_cell.angle_alpha   90.00
_cell.angle_beta   90.00
_cell.angle_gamma   90.00
#
_symmetry.space_group_name_H-M   'P 1'
#
loop_
_entity.id
_entity.type
_entity.pdbx_description
1 polymer ?
#
loop_
_entity_poly.entity_id
_entity_poly.type
_entity_poly.pdbx_seq_one_letter_code
_entity_poly.pdbx_strand_id
1 'polypeptide(L)'
;MPVFGLAALWNGSARAERVRELVEGLGALLPSPKPPGIVVALREAEATLEVKLEVPSYPRTALEELTQQVEESGGTLVELWRLPKASRDAFRKDSLTGPDTHQLEDFEAAAIVLHGHLQQLAVREPVPEGPPPGPASVPIDFFAQGNKAAATPAPAEPPKAATPEVAAEPAPAQETAQESSRAYETFDTQRLGRRFAVKLDMVFRTELDFVREHATNISNGGLFVRTAHRPPVDSVVTVQVKLPNGERLQGDALVVHVVDDPYKGGVGLAFLNDDPTFAETLDRYLASLASSPAS
;
A
#
# COMPACT_ATOMS: atom_id res chain seq x y z
N MET A 1 3.56 9.03 -19.02
CA MET A 1 2.74 7.82 -18.93
C MET A 1 3.08 7.18 -17.61
N PRO A 2 2.11 7.01 -16.71
CA PRO A 2 2.36 6.42 -15.39
C PRO A 2 2.81 4.96 -15.55
N VAL A 3 3.72 4.54 -14.67
CA VAL A 3 4.23 3.16 -14.61
C VAL A 3 3.56 2.46 -13.43
N PHE A 4 3.01 1.28 -13.68
CA PHE A 4 2.35 0.43 -12.69
C PHE A 4 3.18 -0.84 -12.49
N GLY A 5 3.64 -1.08 -11.27
CA GLY A 5 4.35 -2.31 -10.88
C GLY A 5 3.41 -3.34 -10.24
N LEU A 6 3.28 -4.50 -10.88
CA LEU A 6 2.57 -5.67 -10.35
C LEU A 6 3.59 -6.73 -9.96
N ALA A 7 3.29 -7.48 -8.90
CA ALA A 7 4.02 -8.71 -8.61
C ALA A 7 3.07 -9.88 -8.41
N ALA A 8 3.45 -11.06 -8.87
CA ALA A 8 2.76 -12.32 -8.62
C ALA A 8 3.74 -13.32 -8.00
N LEU A 9 3.31 -14.03 -6.96
CA LEU A 9 4.12 -15.00 -6.23
C LEU A 9 3.47 -16.38 -6.31
N TRP A 10 4.28 -17.42 -6.49
CA TRP A 10 3.87 -18.81 -6.53
C TRP A 10 4.81 -19.66 -5.69
N ASN A 11 4.29 -20.71 -5.06
CA ASN A 11 5.07 -21.71 -4.34
C ASN A 11 4.92 -23.09 -4.98
N GLY A 12 5.46 -24.14 -4.35
CA GLY A 12 5.39 -25.52 -4.87
C GLY A 12 3.97 -26.10 -5.04
N SER A 13 2.93 -25.44 -4.52
CA SER A 13 1.53 -25.85 -4.75
C SER A 13 0.90 -25.26 -6.02
N ALA A 14 1.59 -24.33 -6.67
CA ALA A 14 1.11 -23.68 -7.88
C ALA A 14 1.04 -24.65 -9.07
N ARG A 15 0.05 -24.45 -9.93
CA ARG A 15 -0.15 -25.26 -11.14
C ARG A 15 0.71 -24.69 -12.26
N ALA A 16 1.89 -25.28 -12.49
CA ALA A 16 2.87 -24.77 -13.45
C ALA A 16 2.28 -24.47 -14.85
N GLU A 17 1.45 -25.37 -15.40
CA GLU A 17 0.78 -25.14 -16.70
C GLU A 17 -0.13 -23.91 -16.69
N ARG A 18 -0.87 -23.71 -15.59
CA ARG A 18 -1.77 -22.55 -15.45
C ARG A 18 -0.99 -21.25 -15.32
N VAL A 19 0.14 -21.27 -14.60
CA VAL A 19 1.04 -20.12 -14.51
C VAL A 19 1.60 -19.77 -15.88
N ARG A 20 1.99 -20.79 -16.68
CA ARG A 20 2.47 -20.58 -18.04
C ARG A 20 1.41 -19.90 -18.92
N GLU A 21 0.20 -20.45 -18.98
CA GLU A 21 -0.91 -19.89 -19.76
C GLU A 21 -1.22 -18.44 -19.35
N LEU A 22 -1.24 -18.18 -18.04
CA LEU A 22 -1.48 -16.85 -17.48
C LEU A 22 -0.42 -15.88 -17.96
N VAL A 23 0.87 -16.23 -17.82
CA VAL A 23 1.97 -15.34 -18.14
C VAL A 23 2.03 -15.07 -19.65
N GLU A 24 1.86 -16.08 -20.50
CA GLU A 24 1.76 -15.90 -21.96
C GLU A 24 0.57 -14.97 -22.34
N GLY A 25 -0.54 -15.04 -21.60
CA GLY A 25 -1.73 -14.21 -21.79
C GLY A 25 -1.63 -12.76 -21.29
N LEU A 26 -0.62 -12.42 -20.48
CA LEU A 26 -0.51 -11.10 -19.85
C LEU A 26 -0.48 -9.94 -20.85
N GLY A 27 0.16 -10.12 -22.00
CA GLY A 27 0.25 -9.08 -23.03
C GLY A 27 -1.11 -8.71 -23.62
N ALA A 28 -2.05 -9.67 -23.69
CA ALA A 28 -3.42 -9.43 -24.15
C ALA A 28 -4.29 -8.82 -23.05
N LEU A 29 -4.11 -9.29 -21.80
CA LEU A 29 -4.89 -8.82 -20.65
C LEU A 29 -4.51 -7.38 -20.24
N LEU A 30 -3.22 -7.05 -20.30
CA LEU A 30 -2.65 -5.77 -19.88
C LEU A 30 -1.91 -5.10 -21.04
N PRO A 31 -2.63 -4.54 -22.03
CA PRO A 31 -2.00 -3.90 -23.17
C PRO A 31 -1.21 -2.66 -22.72
N SER A 32 0.07 -2.63 -23.06
CA SER A 32 1.00 -1.52 -22.80
C SER A 32 1.52 -0.97 -24.13
N PRO A 33 1.60 0.37 -24.31
CA PRO A 33 2.14 0.99 -25.52
C PRO A 33 3.66 0.86 -25.63
N LYS A 34 4.34 0.46 -24.54
CA LYS A 34 5.77 0.14 -24.52
C LYS A 34 5.99 -1.29 -24.03
N PRO A 35 7.13 -1.92 -24.38
CA PRO A 35 7.50 -3.21 -23.81
C PRO A 35 7.47 -3.16 -22.28
N PRO A 36 6.83 -4.14 -21.61
CA PRO A 36 6.80 -4.21 -20.17
C PRO A 36 8.20 -4.48 -19.61
N GLY A 37 8.50 -3.93 -18.44
CA GLY A 37 9.67 -4.38 -17.68
C GLY A 37 9.32 -5.67 -16.93
N ILE A 38 9.95 -6.78 -17.28
CA ILE A 38 9.65 -8.09 -16.68
C ILE A 38 10.86 -8.55 -15.85
N VAL A 39 10.61 -8.89 -14.59
CA VAL A 39 11.61 -9.47 -13.70
C VAL A 39 11.07 -10.76 -13.13
N VAL A 40 11.83 -11.84 -13.24
CA VAL A 40 11.53 -13.13 -12.61
C VAL A 40 12.61 -13.44 -11.59
N ALA A 41 12.21 -13.72 -10.36
CA ALA A 41 13.10 -14.17 -9.29
C ALA A 41 12.71 -15.58 -8.85
N LEU A 42 13.66 -16.50 -8.97
CA LEU A 42 13.48 -17.91 -8.60
C LEU A 42 14.12 -18.17 -7.24
N ARG A 43 13.41 -18.90 -6.39
CA ARG A 43 13.85 -19.24 -5.03
C ARG A 43 13.58 -20.70 -4.73
N GLU A 44 14.22 -21.21 -3.69
CA GLU A 44 14.17 -22.63 -3.36
C GLU A 44 12.76 -23.18 -3.14
N ALA A 45 11.83 -22.35 -2.65
CA ALA A 45 10.44 -22.73 -2.36
C ALA A 45 9.38 -21.90 -3.10
N GLU A 46 9.79 -20.88 -3.85
CA GLU A 46 8.89 -19.93 -4.49
C GLU A 46 9.44 -19.35 -5.80
N ALA A 47 8.56 -18.76 -6.59
CA ALA A 47 8.86 -17.99 -7.78
C ALA A 47 8.09 -16.67 -7.73
N THR A 48 8.75 -15.57 -8.09
CA THR A 48 8.13 -14.24 -8.15
C THR A 48 8.28 -13.65 -9.54
N LEU A 49 7.21 -13.07 -10.07
CA LEU A 49 7.19 -12.28 -11.30
C LEU A 49 6.85 -10.83 -10.94
N GLU A 50 7.70 -9.85 -11.29
CA GLU A 50 7.33 -8.43 -11.34
C GLU A 50 7.09 -8.03 -12.80
N VAL A 51 6.01 -7.31 -13.04
CA VAL A 51 5.70 -6.69 -14.34
C VAL A 51 5.51 -5.19 -14.13
N LYS A 52 6.29 -4.39 -14.86
CA LYS A 52 6.17 -2.94 -14.92
C LYS A 52 5.54 -2.52 -16.23
N LEU A 53 4.37 -1.90 -16.14
CA LEU A 53 3.53 -1.55 -17.28
C LEU A 53 3.39 -0.04 -17.38
N GLU A 54 3.57 0.53 -18.57
CA GLU A 54 3.14 1.90 -18.83
C GLU A 54 1.71 1.86 -19.36
N VAL A 55 0.73 2.42 -18.66
CA VAL A 55 -0.66 2.44 -19.16
C VAL A 55 -1.27 3.83 -18.99
N PRO A 56 -2.19 4.26 -19.87
CA PRO A 56 -2.78 5.61 -19.77
C PRO A 56 -3.64 5.79 -18.52
N SER A 57 -4.24 4.71 -18.02
CA SER A 57 -5.13 4.69 -16.85
C SER A 57 -5.06 3.35 -16.13
N TYR A 58 -5.49 3.33 -14.87
CA TYR A 58 -5.56 2.11 -14.07
C TYR A 58 -6.56 1.10 -14.67
N PRO A 59 -6.11 -0.10 -15.10
CA PRO A 59 -6.97 -1.04 -15.82
C PRO A 59 -7.72 -1.96 -14.84
N ARG A 60 -8.65 -1.39 -14.05
CA ARG A 60 -9.32 -2.09 -12.93
C ARG A 60 -9.89 -3.46 -13.31
N THR A 61 -10.69 -3.53 -14.37
CA THR A 61 -11.34 -4.77 -14.80
C THR A 61 -10.32 -5.84 -15.18
N ALA A 62 -9.27 -5.47 -15.92
CA ALA A 62 -8.21 -6.40 -16.29
C ALA A 62 -7.42 -6.87 -15.06
N LEU A 63 -7.29 -6.02 -14.04
CA LEU A 63 -6.60 -6.36 -12.81
C LEU A 63 -7.41 -7.27 -11.88
N GLU A 64 -8.73 -7.07 -11.82
CA GLU A 64 -9.65 -7.98 -11.13
C GLU A 64 -9.61 -9.37 -11.78
N GLU A 65 -9.62 -9.44 -13.12
CA GLU A 65 -9.46 -10.69 -13.87
C GLU A 65 -8.08 -11.32 -13.65
N LEU A 66 -7.00 -10.53 -13.67
CA LEU A 66 -5.65 -11.03 -13.39
C LEU A 66 -5.56 -11.62 -11.98
N THR A 67 -6.13 -10.93 -10.99
CA THR A 67 -6.13 -11.40 -9.59
C THR A 67 -6.76 -12.78 -9.50
N GLN A 68 -7.93 -12.95 -10.12
CA GLN A 68 -8.61 -14.25 -10.16
C GLN A 68 -7.75 -15.32 -10.85
N GLN A 69 -7.14 -15.01 -11.99
CA GLN A 69 -6.29 -15.98 -12.70
C GLN A 69 -5.06 -16.39 -11.89
N VAL A 70 -4.43 -15.44 -11.18
CA VAL A 70 -3.28 -15.71 -10.31
C VAL A 70 -3.71 -16.61 -9.14
N GLU A 71 -4.86 -16.35 -8.51
CA GLU A 71 -5.40 -17.20 -7.46
C GLU A 71 -5.73 -18.62 -7.96
N GLU A 72 -6.36 -18.75 -9.13
CA GLU A 72 -6.66 -20.05 -9.76
C GLU A 72 -5.41 -20.88 -10.10
N SER A 73 -4.29 -20.19 -10.32
CA SER A 73 -2.97 -20.82 -10.54
C SER A 73 -2.26 -21.20 -9.24
N GLY A 74 -2.80 -20.83 -8.07
CA GLY A 74 -2.21 -21.09 -6.76
C GLY A 74 -1.19 -20.03 -6.32
N GLY A 75 -1.29 -18.81 -6.87
CA GLY A 75 -0.43 -17.69 -6.52
C GLY A 75 -1.16 -16.56 -5.80
N THR A 76 -0.40 -15.52 -5.49
CA THR A 76 -0.89 -14.28 -4.88
C THR A 76 -0.45 -13.08 -5.71
N LEU A 77 -1.40 -12.20 -6.07
CA LEU A 77 -1.10 -10.93 -6.75
C LEU A 77 -0.88 -9.80 -5.73
N VAL A 78 0.11 -8.96 -6.00
CA VAL A 78 0.47 -7.79 -5.21
C VAL A 78 0.54 -6.55 -6.10
N GLU A 79 -0.31 -5.56 -5.80
CA GLU A 79 -0.28 -4.24 -6.44
C GLU A 79 0.80 -3.37 -5.78
N LEU A 80 2.03 -3.37 -6.32
CA LEU A 80 3.18 -2.72 -5.67
C LEU A 80 2.99 -1.21 -5.45
N TRP A 81 2.19 -0.53 -6.29
CA TRP A 81 1.88 0.89 -6.12
C TRP A 81 0.92 1.19 -4.96
N ARG A 82 0.15 0.19 -4.49
CA ARG A 82 -0.72 0.34 -3.31
C ARG A 82 0.05 0.17 -2.01
N LEU A 83 1.25 -0.42 -2.07
CA LEU A 83 2.10 -0.60 -0.90
C LEU A 83 2.79 0.72 -0.53
N PRO A 84 2.95 1.00 0.78
CA PRO A 84 3.88 2.04 1.23
C PRO A 84 5.27 1.78 0.66
N LYS A 85 6.00 2.83 0.28
CA LYS A 85 7.35 2.72 -0.29
C LYS A 85 8.27 1.79 0.50
N ALA A 86 8.31 1.92 1.82
CA ALA A 86 9.14 1.05 2.67
C ALA A 86 8.76 -0.44 2.54
N SER A 87 7.46 -0.76 2.48
CA SER A 87 6.97 -2.13 2.29
C SER A 87 7.23 -2.65 0.88
N ARG A 88 7.07 -1.79 -0.14
CA ARG A 88 7.40 -2.10 -1.53
C ARG A 88 8.88 -2.39 -1.72
N ASP A 89 9.74 -1.56 -1.13
CA ASP A 89 11.19 -1.70 -1.24
C ASP A 89 11.69 -2.94 -0.46
N ALA A 90 11.08 -3.21 0.70
CA ALA A 90 11.30 -4.46 1.44
C ALA A 90 10.86 -5.68 0.61
N PHE A 91 9.65 -5.66 0.04
CA PHE A 91 9.17 -6.71 -0.84
C PHE A 91 10.10 -6.95 -2.03
N ARG A 92 10.54 -5.88 -2.71
CA ARG A 92 11.49 -5.99 -3.83
C ARG A 92 12.80 -6.63 -3.39
N LYS A 93 13.35 -6.21 -2.24
CA LYS A 93 14.56 -6.80 -1.68
C LYS A 93 14.36 -8.28 -1.32
N ASP A 94 13.23 -8.60 -0.70
CA ASP A 94 12.98 -9.92 -0.11
C ASP A 94 12.51 -10.95 -1.13
N SER A 95 11.84 -10.54 -2.22
CA SER A 95 11.24 -11.45 -3.21
C SER A 95 11.82 -11.30 -4.62
N LEU A 96 12.32 -10.11 -4.99
CA LEU A 96 12.76 -9.76 -6.36
C LEU A 96 14.27 -9.51 -6.49
N THR A 97 15.07 -9.91 -5.49
CA THR A 97 16.53 -9.95 -5.60
C THR A 97 17.07 -11.34 -5.30
N GLY A 98 18.26 -11.66 -5.81
CA GLY A 98 18.92 -12.94 -5.58
C GLY A 98 19.82 -13.34 -6.75
N PRO A 99 20.58 -14.45 -6.61
CA PRO A 99 21.43 -14.97 -7.68
C PRO A 99 20.62 -15.42 -8.90
N ASP A 100 19.41 -15.94 -8.69
CA ASP A 100 18.52 -16.46 -9.74
C ASP A 100 17.42 -15.44 -10.09
N THR A 101 17.82 -14.18 -10.29
CA THR A 101 16.95 -13.10 -10.77
C THR A 101 17.26 -12.79 -12.24
N HIS A 102 16.21 -12.80 -13.07
CA HIS A 102 16.30 -12.61 -14.51
C HIS A 102 15.47 -11.40 -14.92
N GLN A 103 16.07 -10.48 -15.67
CA GLN A 103 15.32 -9.48 -16.43
C GLN A 103 15.04 -10.06 -17.81
N LEU A 104 13.77 -10.03 -18.22
CA LEU A 104 13.30 -10.68 -19.44
C LEU A 104 12.64 -9.66 -20.35
N GLU A 105 12.70 -9.91 -21.66
CA GLU A 105 12.25 -8.97 -22.69
C GLU A 105 10.77 -9.16 -23.07
N ASP A 106 10.23 -10.36 -22.84
CA ASP A 106 8.85 -10.71 -23.17
C ASP A 106 8.25 -11.73 -22.19
N PHE A 107 6.92 -11.89 -22.30
CA PHE A 107 6.16 -12.78 -21.46
C PHE A 107 6.37 -14.27 -21.78
N GLU A 108 6.74 -14.61 -23.01
CA GLU A 108 6.98 -16.01 -23.41
C GLU A 108 8.22 -16.56 -22.68
N ALA A 109 9.31 -15.81 -22.68
CA ALA A 109 10.52 -16.13 -21.93
C ALA A 109 10.23 -16.26 -20.42
N ALA A 110 9.43 -15.34 -19.87
CA ALA A 110 9.02 -15.39 -18.47
C ALA A 110 8.20 -16.64 -18.14
N ALA A 111 7.26 -17.01 -19.01
CA ALA A 111 6.43 -18.19 -18.87
C ALA A 111 7.27 -19.47 -18.88
N ILE A 112 8.25 -19.58 -19.78
CA ILE A 112 9.18 -20.72 -19.86
C ILE A 112 9.99 -20.87 -18.56
N VAL A 113 10.58 -19.77 -18.08
CA VAL A 113 11.41 -19.78 -16.86
C VAL A 113 10.59 -20.16 -15.62
N LEU A 114 9.42 -19.54 -15.45
CA LEU A 114 8.52 -19.82 -14.33
C LEU A 114 7.99 -21.25 -14.37
N HIS A 115 7.56 -21.73 -15.53
CA HIS A 115 7.04 -23.08 -15.73
C HIS A 115 8.07 -24.13 -15.34
N GLY A 116 9.30 -24.02 -15.86
CA GLY A 116 10.37 -24.97 -15.56
C GLY A 116 10.72 -25.03 -14.07
N HIS A 117 10.76 -23.87 -13.38
CA HIS A 117 11.04 -23.82 -11.95
C HIS A 117 9.89 -24.40 -11.11
N LEU A 118 8.64 -24.03 -11.41
CA LEU A 118 7.48 -24.53 -10.67
C LEU A 118 7.28 -26.05 -10.84
N GLN A 119 7.60 -26.60 -12.01
CA GLN A 119 7.63 -28.06 -12.20
C GLN A 119 8.67 -28.73 -11.29
N GLN A 120 9.85 -28.13 -11.13
CA GLN A 120 10.88 -28.65 -10.23
C GLN A 120 10.43 -28.58 -8.76
N LEU A 121 9.77 -27.50 -8.35
CA LEU A 121 9.22 -27.37 -7.01
C LEU A 121 8.12 -28.41 -6.72
N ALA A 122 7.27 -28.71 -7.70
CA ALA A 122 6.19 -29.70 -7.55
C ALA A 122 6.72 -31.15 -7.41
N VAL A 123 7.89 -31.45 -7.97
CA VAL A 123 8.52 -32.79 -7.87
C VAL A 123 9.30 -32.98 -6.56
N ARG A 124 9.73 -31.88 -5.92
CA ARG A 124 10.33 -31.96 -4.58
C ARG A 124 9.24 -32.38 -3.59
N GLU A 125 9.32 -33.60 -3.07
CA GLU A 125 8.45 -34.06 -1.98
C GLU A 125 8.40 -33.01 -0.85
N PRO A 126 7.23 -32.78 -0.22
CA PRO A 126 7.19 -31.98 0.99
C PRO A 126 8.12 -32.65 2.01
N VAL A 127 9.11 -31.90 2.50
CA VAL A 127 10.01 -32.36 3.56
C VAL A 127 9.14 -32.96 4.69
N PRO A 128 9.40 -34.21 5.14
CA PRO A 128 8.61 -34.83 6.18
C PRO A 128 8.63 -33.96 7.45
N GLU A 129 7.44 -33.75 8.04
CA GLU A 129 7.24 -33.05 9.32
C GLU A 129 8.01 -33.75 10.46
N GLY A 130 9.30 -33.44 10.59
CA GLY A 130 10.03 -33.51 11.84
C GLY A 130 9.93 -32.16 12.57
N PRO A 131 10.05 -32.11 13.92
CA PRO A 131 9.96 -30.86 14.66
C PRO A 131 11.08 -29.91 14.19
N PRO A 132 10.74 -28.69 13.75
CA PRO A 132 11.66 -27.80 13.04
C PRO A 132 12.69 -27.14 13.99
N PRO A 133 13.96 -26.93 13.58
CA PRO A 133 14.65 -25.71 13.96
C PRO A 133 13.99 -24.57 13.16
N GLY A 134 13.01 -23.91 13.76
CA GLY A 134 12.14 -22.96 13.07
C GLY A 134 12.88 -21.84 12.33
N PRO A 135 12.61 -21.66 11.03
CA PRO A 135 12.57 -20.34 10.41
C PRO A 135 11.16 -19.76 10.61
N ALA A 136 11.11 -18.46 10.91
CA ALA A 136 9.89 -17.74 11.18
C ALA A 136 8.88 -17.88 10.02
N SER A 137 7.81 -18.65 10.25
CA SER A 137 6.50 -18.28 9.74
C SER A 137 6.33 -16.81 10.09
N VAL A 138 6.33 -15.91 9.10
CA VAL A 138 5.77 -14.58 9.36
C VAL A 138 4.29 -14.86 9.57
N PRO A 139 3.76 -14.76 10.79
CA PRO A 139 2.35 -14.93 10.99
C PRO A 139 1.72 -13.69 10.36
N ILE A 140 0.88 -13.86 9.34
CA ILE A 140 -0.16 -12.87 9.08
C ILE A 140 -1.29 -13.14 10.08
N ASP A 141 -0.96 -13.07 11.37
CA ASP A 141 -1.92 -12.94 12.47
C ASP A 141 -2.12 -11.45 12.71
N PHE A 142 -2.80 -10.76 11.79
CA PHE A 142 -3.10 -9.34 11.97
C PHE A 142 -4.56 -9.08 12.40
N PHE A 143 -5.45 -10.10 12.42
CA PHE A 143 -6.87 -9.91 12.74
C PHE A 143 -7.41 -10.60 13.99
N ALA A 144 -6.57 -11.27 14.81
CA ALA A 144 -7.08 -11.94 16.00
C ALA A 144 -6.10 -11.91 17.18
N GLN A 145 -6.04 -10.78 17.90
CA GLN A 145 -5.81 -10.79 19.35
C GLN A 145 -6.04 -9.39 19.94
N GLY A 146 -7.28 -9.18 20.39
CA GLY A 146 -7.60 -8.15 21.36
C GLY A 146 -6.83 -8.42 22.65
N ASN A 147 -6.01 -7.44 23.04
CA ASN A 147 -5.17 -7.48 24.20
C ASN A 147 -6.02 -7.68 25.47
N LYS A 148 -5.92 -8.85 26.09
CA LYS A 148 -6.44 -9.15 27.42
C LYS A 148 -5.24 -9.40 28.34
N ALA A 149 -4.69 -8.34 28.90
CA ALA A 149 -3.79 -8.40 30.06
C ALA A 149 -4.56 -7.79 31.24
N ALA A 150 -5.10 -8.64 32.12
CA ALA A 150 -4.45 -9.14 33.33
C ALA A 150 -4.52 -8.13 34.48
N ALA A 151 -5.61 -8.23 35.26
CA ALA A 151 -5.72 -7.66 36.59
C ALA A 151 -5.57 -8.79 37.63
N THR A 152 -4.65 -8.63 38.56
CA THR A 152 -4.43 -9.53 39.71
C THR A 152 -5.21 -9.00 40.93
N PRO A 153 -5.71 -9.86 41.86
CA PRO A 153 -6.83 -9.53 42.74
C PRO A 153 -6.43 -9.19 44.18
N ALA A 154 -7.34 -8.53 44.92
CA ALA A 154 -7.42 -8.51 46.38
C ALA A 154 -8.84 -8.09 46.84
N PRO A 155 -9.33 -8.49 48.04
CA PRO A 155 -10.70 -9.00 48.21
C PRO A 155 -11.67 -8.21 49.10
N ALA A 156 -12.96 -8.55 48.93
CA ALA A 156 -14.10 -8.59 49.89
C ALA A 156 -14.80 -7.29 50.42
N GLU A 157 -16.00 -7.06 49.86
CA GLU A 157 -17.33 -6.56 50.36
C GLU A 157 -17.65 -6.36 51.89
N PRO A 158 -18.82 -5.78 52.29
CA PRO A 158 -19.66 -4.61 51.86
C PRO A 158 -20.30 -3.87 53.11
N PRO A 159 -21.54 -3.31 53.16
CA PRO A 159 -22.33 -2.34 52.34
C PRO A 159 -22.91 -1.12 53.14
N LYS A 160 -23.49 -0.08 52.48
CA LYS A 160 -24.85 0.50 52.75
C LYS A 160 -25.16 1.87 52.08
N ALA A 161 -26.26 1.87 51.29
CA ALA A 161 -27.44 2.75 51.23
C ALA A 161 -27.40 4.31 51.20
N ALA A 162 -28.24 4.84 50.29
CA ALA A 162 -29.15 6.01 50.35
C ALA A 162 -28.76 7.35 49.68
N THR A 163 -29.65 7.77 48.74
CA THR A 163 -29.91 9.10 48.11
C THR A 163 -30.72 10.01 49.08
N PRO A 164 -31.10 11.32 48.85
CA PRO A 164 -30.97 12.23 47.68
C PRO A 164 -30.69 13.76 47.95
N GLU A 165 -30.72 14.60 46.88
CA GLU A 165 -31.11 16.06 46.77
C GLU A 165 -30.21 17.16 47.42
N VAL A 166 -29.84 18.33 46.84
CA VAL A 166 -30.58 19.53 46.35
C VAL A 166 -29.63 20.48 45.55
N ALA A 167 -30.21 21.34 44.71
CA ALA A 167 -29.63 22.34 43.78
C ALA A 167 -28.92 23.60 44.34
N ALA A 168 -28.01 24.21 43.56
CA ALA A 168 -27.80 25.67 43.35
C ALA A 168 -26.65 26.00 42.34
N GLU A 169 -26.86 26.98 41.46
CA GLU A 169 -25.87 27.72 40.61
C GLU A 169 -25.49 29.06 41.29
N PRO A 170 -24.49 29.91 40.87
CA PRO A 170 -23.62 29.87 39.68
C PRO A 170 -22.10 30.29 39.79
N ALA A 171 -21.34 29.96 38.72
CA ALA A 171 -20.13 30.59 38.10
C ALA A 171 -18.73 30.62 38.80
N PRO A 172 -17.57 30.80 38.08
CA PRO A 172 -17.27 30.67 36.63
C PRO A 172 -16.01 29.79 36.28
N ALA A 173 -15.86 29.50 34.97
CA ALA A 173 -14.65 29.16 34.22
C ALA A 173 -13.79 27.94 34.62
N GLN A 174 -13.79 26.90 33.78
CA GLN A 174 -12.56 26.40 33.15
C GLN A 174 -12.83 25.43 31.99
N GLU A 175 -12.13 25.73 30.90
CA GLU A 175 -11.75 24.90 29.76
C GLU A 175 -11.57 23.41 30.10
N THR A 176 -12.28 22.53 29.42
CA THR A 176 -11.81 21.16 29.18
C THR A 176 -12.36 20.65 27.87
N ALA A 177 -11.42 20.47 26.95
CA ALA A 177 -11.60 19.73 25.72
C ALA A 177 -11.93 18.28 26.06
N GLN A 178 -13.18 17.87 25.88
CA GLN A 178 -13.52 16.46 25.71
C GLN A 178 -14.92 16.29 25.10
N GLU A 179 -15.01 15.28 24.24
CA GLU A 179 -16.23 14.66 23.70
C GLU A 179 -16.88 15.29 22.46
N SER A 180 -16.35 14.90 21.30
CA SER A 180 -17.16 14.13 20.34
C SER A 180 -16.27 13.23 19.48
N SER A 181 -15.56 12.33 20.14
CA SER A 181 -15.13 11.07 19.53
C SER A 181 -16.36 10.20 19.30
N ARG A 182 -17.03 10.37 18.16
CA ARG A 182 -17.84 9.29 17.57
C ARG A 182 -17.12 8.77 16.34
N ALA A 183 -16.84 7.47 16.43
CA ALA A 183 -16.10 6.67 15.50
C ALA A 183 -16.67 6.79 14.08
N TYR A 184 -15.78 7.06 13.12
CA TYR A 184 -16.03 6.77 11.72
C TYR A 184 -15.47 5.36 11.48
N GLU A 185 -16.33 4.36 11.60
CA GLU A 185 -16.06 3.02 11.09
C GLU A 185 -16.26 3.07 9.57
N THR A 186 -15.17 3.04 8.80
CA THR A 186 -15.18 2.56 7.41
C THR A 186 -13.75 2.22 6.98
N PHE A 187 -13.56 0.94 6.64
CA PHE A 187 -12.39 0.27 6.07
C PHE A 187 -11.11 0.26 6.93
N ASP A 188 -10.84 -0.92 7.47
CA ASP A 188 -9.59 -1.31 8.13
C ASP A 188 -8.40 -1.11 7.18
N THR A 189 -7.86 0.11 7.20
CA THR A 189 -6.52 0.42 6.72
C THR A 189 -5.67 0.69 7.94
N GLN A 190 -5.11 -0.37 8.52
CA GLN A 190 -4.04 -0.19 9.48
C GLN A 190 -2.95 0.67 8.84
N ARG A 191 -2.63 1.75 9.54
CA ARG A 191 -1.85 2.85 9.03
C ARG A 191 -0.37 2.48 9.14
N LEU A 192 0.26 2.12 8.02
CA LEU A 192 1.62 1.54 8.02
C LEU A 192 2.77 2.55 7.88
N GLY A 193 2.51 3.83 7.58
CA GLY A 193 3.55 4.86 7.39
C GLY A 193 3.34 6.14 8.20
N ARG A 194 4.43 6.70 8.76
CA ARG A 194 4.40 7.96 9.53
C ARG A 194 4.04 9.14 8.60
N ARG A 195 2.98 9.86 8.94
CA ARG A 195 2.56 11.09 8.23
C ARG A 195 3.06 12.32 8.96
N PHE A 196 3.55 13.28 8.19
CA PHE A 196 3.87 14.60 8.70
C PHE A 196 2.75 15.56 8.31
N ALA A 197 2.22 16.27 9.30
CA ALA A 197 1.27 17.34 9.05
C ALA A 197 2.02 18.48 8.37
N VAL A 198 1.61 18.81 7.15
CA VAL A 198 2.24 19.85 6.33
C VAL A 198 1.14 20.70 5.70
N LYS A 199 1.47 21.94 5.32
CA LYS A 199 0.66 22.77 4.42
C LYS A 199 1.53 23.03 3.19
N LEU A 200 1.29 22.27 2.13
CA LEU A 200 2.06 22.38 0.89
C LEU A 200 1.18 22.96 -0.21
N ASP A 201 1.73 23.89 -0.99
CA ASP A 201 1.09 24.37 -2.21
C ASP A 201 1.23 23.29 -3.28
N MET A 202 0.10 22.78 -3.77
CA MET A 202 0.06 21.80 -4.84
C MET A 202 -0.65 22.35 -6.06
N VAL A 203 -0.17 21.95 -7.23
CA VAL A 203 -0.84 22.16 -8.52
C VAL A 203 -1.22 20.80 -9.07
N PHE A 204 -2.50 20.63 -9.35
CA PHE A 204 -3.02 19.50 -10.11
C PHE A 204 -3.01 19.84 -11.60
N ARG A 205 -2.68 18.86 -12.43
CA ARG A 205 -3.07 18.89 -13.84
C ARG A 205 -4.06 17.75 -14.09
N THR A 206 -5.31 18.12 -14.27
CA THR A 206 -6.31 17.32 -15.01
C THR A 206 -6.53 17.97 -16.37
N GLU A 207 -7.12 17.28 -17.34
CA GLU A 207 -7.31 17.78 -18.71
C GLU A 207 -8.11 19.09 -18.81
N LEU A 208 -8.71 19.59 -17.71
CA LEU A 208 -9.63 20.72 -17.76
C LEU A 208 -9.45 21.87 -16.76
N ASP A 209 -8.66 21.80 -15.68
CA ASP A 209 -8.51 23.00 -14.82
C ASP A 209 -7.27 23.03 -13.90
N PHE A 210 -6.74 24.24 -13.72
CA PHE A 210 -5.61 24.58 -12.85
C PHE A 210 -6.11 24.94 -11.44
N VAL A 211 -6.00 24.03 -10.47
CA VAL A 211 -6.39 24.33 -9.08
C VAL A 211 -5.18 24.28 -8.16
N ARG A 212 -4.91 25.38 -7.46
CA ARG A 212 -3.94 25.45 -6.34
C ARG A 212 -4.62 24.91 -5.09
N GLU A 213 -4.09 23.85 -4.52
CA GLU A 213 -4.71 23.16 -3.39
C GLU A 213 -3.70 22.85 -2.30
N HIS A 214 -4.17 22.63 -1.07
CA HIS A 214 -3.30 22.41 0.09
C HIS A 214 -3.25 20.93 0.48
N ALA A 215 -2.06 20.33 0.35
CA ALA A 215 -1.79 19.01 0.94
C ALA A 215 -1.86 19.14 2.47
N THR A 216 -2.60 18.25 3.11
CA THR A 216 -2.76 18.23 4.58
C THR A 216 -1.80 17.28 5.28
N ASN A 217 -1.37 16.25 4.56
CA ASN A 217 -0.36 15.32 5.01
C ASN A 217 0.42 14.79 3.81
N ILE A 218 1.66 14.40 4.08
CA ILE A 218 2.53 13.73 3.12
C ILE A 218 3.21 12.55 3.82
N SER A 219 3.41 11.49 3.05
CA SER A 219 4.15 10.30 3.45
C SER A 219 5.00 9.82 2.27
N ASN A 220 5.79 8.78 2.51
CA ASN A 220 6.64 8.21 1.47
C ASN A 220 5.86 7.49 0.36
N GLY A 221 4.61 7.10 0.60
CA GLY A 221 3.76 6.39 -0.37
C GLY A 221 2.67 7.24 -1.01
N GLY A 222 2.43 8.45 -0.51
CA GLY A 222 1.29 9.25 -0.96
C GLY A 222 0.96 10.43 -0.06
N LEU A 223 -0.08 11.16 -0.45
CA LEU A 223 -0.50 12.40 0.20
C LEU A 223 -2.03 12.55 0.19
N PHE A 224 -2.56 13.35 1.11
CA PHE A 224 -3.98 13.73 1.10
C PHE A 224 -4.11 15.22 0.84
N VAL A 225 -4.83 15.57 -0.22
CA VAL A 225 -5.09 16.97 -0.58
C VAL A 225 -6.50 17.34 -0.20
N ARG A 226 -6.65 18.42 0.58
CA ARG A 226 -7.95 19.08 0.68
C ARG A 226 -8.12 19.90 -0.59
N THR A 227 -9.19 19.59 -1.29
CA THR A 227 -9.53 20.25 -2.55
C THR A 227 -11.04 20.33 -2.68
N ALA A 228 -11.56 21.18 -3.56
CA ALA A 228 -12.96 21.07 -4.01
C ALA A 228 -13.09 20.15 -5.24
N HIS A 229 -12.00 20.00 -6.00
CA HIS A 229 -11.96 19.12 -7.15
C HIS A 229 -11.87 17.65 -6.70
N ARG A 230 -12.67 16.79 -7.33
CA ARG A 230 -12.83 15.38 -6.95
C ARG A 230 -12.60 14.52 -8.20
N PRO A 231 -11.35 14.33 -8.65
CA PRO A 231 -11.10 13.40 -9.74
C PRO A 231 -11.62 12.01 -9.34
N PRO A 232 -12.11 11.20 -10.29
CA PRO A 232 -12.63 9.87 -10.00
C PRO A 232 -11.60 9.00 -9.28
N VAL A 233 -12.06 8.10 -8.41
CA VAL A 233 -11.21 7.01 -7.88
C VAL A 233 -10.64 6.22 -9.05
N ASP A 234 -9.41 5.73 -8.90
CA ASP A 234 -8.64 5.01 -9.91
C ASP A 234 -8.16 5.88 -11.11
N SER A 235 -8.42 7.20 -11.08
CA SER A 235 -7.83 8.11 -12.07
C SER A 235 -6.37 8.45 -11.75
N VAL A 236 -5.56 8.65 -12.78
CA VAL A 236 -4.18 9.12 -12.67
C VAL A 236 -4.18 10.64 -12.80
N VAL A 237 -3.50 11.31 -11.87
CA VAL A 237 -3.30 12.76 -11.88
C VAL A 237 -1.82 13.09 -11.82
N THR A 238 -1.39 14.11 -12.56
CA THR A 238 -0.05 14.67 -12.38
C THR A 238 -0.07 15.68 -11.24
N VAL A 239 0.80 15.45 -10.26
CA VAL A 239 0.98 16.33 -9.11
C VAL A 239 2.26 17.14 -9.24
N GLN A 240 2.17 18.44 -8.94
CA GLN A 240 3.32 19.29 -8.70
C GLN A 240 3.22 19.86 -7.29
N VAL A 241 4.07 19.39 -6.38
CA VAL A 241 4.14 19.84 -5.00
C VAL A 241 5.27 20.85 -4.88
N LYS A 242 4.99 22.06 -4.38
CA LYS A 242 6.02 23.00 -3.96
C LYS A 242 6.35 22.76 -2.50
N LEU A 243 7.59 22.37 -2.23
CA LEU A 243 8.09 22.14 -0.89
C LEU A 243 8.51 23.46 -0.23
N PRO A 244 8.49 23.57 1.12
CA PRO A 244 8.85 24.81 1.83
C PRO A 244 10.32 25.21 1.66
N ASN A 245 11.19 24.24 1.37
CA ASN A 245 12.60 24.45 1.06
C ASN A 245 12.84 25.02 -0.36
N GLY A 246 11.77 25.28 -1.12
CA GLY A 246 11.83 25.80 -2.49
C GLY A 246 11.96 24.74 -3.58
N GLU A 247 12.20 23.47 -3.21
CA GLU A 247 12.21 22.34 -4.14
C GLU A 247 10.80 22.05 -4.66
N ARG A 248 10.72 21.37 -5.81
CA ARG A 248 9.46 20.93 -6.40
C ARG A 248 9.49 19.43 -6.60
N LEU A 249 8.44 18.75 -6.16
CA LEU A 249 8.18 17.37 -6.52
C LEU A 249 7.20 17.35 -7.68
N GLN A 250 7.54 16.66 -8.77
CA GLN A 250 6.64 16.43 -9.87
C GLN A 250 6.56 14.93 -10.16
N GLY A 251 5.34 14.39 -10.24
CA GLY A 251 5.14 12.98 -10.55
C GLY A 251 3.69 12.64 -10.81
N ASP A 252 3.46 11.41 -11.24
CA ASP A 252 2.11 10.87 -11.41
C ASP A 252 1.64 10.18 -10.12
N ALA A 253 0.35 10.32 -9.82
CA ALA A 253 -0.28 9.72 -8.65
C ALA A 253 -1.66 9.15 -8.98
N LEU A 254 -2.02 8.04 -8.35
CA LEU A 254 -3.32 7.40 -8.46
C LEU A 254 -4.25 7.94 -7.37
N VAL A 255 -5.48 8.28 -7.75
CA VAL A 255 -6.54 8.57 -6.77
C VAL A 255 -7.02 7.28 -6.13
N VAL A 256 -6.65 7.08 -4.86
CA VAL A 256 -6.98 5.84 -4.12
C VAL A 256 -8.26 5.96 -3.31
N HIS A 257 -8.65 7.16 -2.89
CA HIS A 257 -9.95 7.41 -2.28
C HIS A 257 -10.32 8.89 -2.36
N VAL A 258 -11.62 9.14 -2.28
CA VAL A 258 -12.21 10.48 -2.30
C VAL A 258 -13.06 10.64 -1.05
N VAL A 259 -12.83 11.72 -0.30
CA VAL A 259 -13.65 12.08 0.88
C VAL A 259 -14.55 13.23 0.48
N ASP A 260 -15.85 12.96 0.44
CA ASP A 260 -16.85 13.96 0.12
C ASP A 260 -17.37 14.62 1.40
N ASP A 261 -16.62 15.61 1.88
CA ASP A 261 -16.97 16.43 3.04
C ASP A 261 -16.75 17.93 2.71
N PRO A 262 -17.67 18.84 3.04
CA PRO A 262 -17.55 20.26 2.68
C PRO A 262 -16.36 21.01 3.32
N TYR A 263 -15.87 20.54 4.47
CA TYR A 263 -14.85 21.24 5.28
C TYR A 263 -13.54 20.46 5.41
N LYS A 264 -13.62 19.13 5.33
CA LYS A 264 -12.50 18.19 5.49
C LYS A 264 -12.32 17.31 4.27
N GLY A 265 -13.17 17.44 3.26
CA GLY A 265 -13.13 16.61 2.06
C GLY A 265 -11.88 16.85 1.24
N GLY A 266 -11.57 15.85 0.43
CA GLY A 266 -10.32 15.83 -0.31
C GLY A 266 -10.11 14.53 -1.03
N VAL A 267 -8.88 14.35 -1.48
CA VAL A 267 -8.47 13.25 -2.34
C VAL A 267 -7.21 12.63 -1.75
N GLY A 268 -7.25 11.32 -1.54
CA GLY A 268 -6.07 10.52 -1.23
C GLY A 268 -5.37 10.10 -2.49
N LEU A 269 -4.07 10.39 -2.57
CA LEU A 269 -3.23 10.09 -3.71
C LEU A 269 -2.13 9.10 -3.30
N ALA A 270 -1.90 8.07 -4.10
CA ALA A 270 -0.73 7.19 -4.02
C ALA A 270 0.25 7.52 -5.14
N PHE A 271 1.53 7.73 -4.83
CA PHE A 271 2.53 8.04 -5.85
C PHE A 271 2.82 6.82 -6.72
N LEU A 272 2.78 6.98 -8.04
CA LEU A 272 3.10 5.92 -9.00
C LEU A 272 4.57 5.93 -9.45
N ASN A 273 5.32 6.96 -9.05
CA ASN A 273 6.60 7.26 -9.68
C ASN A 273 7.74 6.33 -9.20
N ASP A 274 8.46 5.73 -10.14
CA ASP A 274 9.72 4.99 -9.94
C ASP A 274 10.95 5.91 -10.20
N ASP A 275 10.76 7.21 -10.46
CA ASP A 275 11.85 8.18 -10.66
C ASP A 275 12.73 8.31 -9.40
N PRO A 276 14.04 7.98 -9.49
CA PRO A 276 14.97 8.10 -8.37
C PRO A 276 15.08 9.54 -7.86
N THR A 277 15.01 10.54 -8.75
CA THR A 277 15.12 11.95 -8.39
C THR A 277 13.94 12.38 -7.52
N PHE A 278 12.74 11.97 -7.92
CA PHE A 278 11.52 12.18 -7.14
C PHE A 278 11.62 11.51 -5.76
N ALA A 279 12.01 10.22 -5.75
CA ALA A 279 12.12 9.42 -4.53
C ALA A 279 13.14 10.00 -3.55
N GLU A 280 14.32 10.40 -4.01
CA GLU A 280 15.39 10.99 -3.20
C GLU A 280 15.01 12.36 -2.64
N THR A 281 14.35 13.18 -3.46
CA THR A 281 13.90 14.52 -3.04
C THR A 281 12.83 14.41 -1.96
N LEU A 282 11.89 13.48 -2.13
CA LEU A 282 10.86 13.19 -1.13
C LEU A 282 11.48 12.64 0.18
N ASP A 283 12.38 11.66 0.09
CA ASP A 283 13.05 11.10 1.27
C ASP A 283 13.82 12.16 2.06
N ARG A 284 14.59 13.01 1.36
CA ARG A 284 15.35 14.10 1.97
C ARG A 284 14.43 15.08 2.69
N TYR A 285 13.31 15.43 2.06
CA TYR A 285 12.32 16.31 2.67
C TYR A 285 11.67 15.67 3.90
N LEU A 286 11.24 14.42 3.83
CA LEU A 286 10.65 13.72 4.97
C LEU A 286 11.64 13.55 6.13
N ALA A 287 12.92 13.30 5.83
CA ALA A 287 13.98 13.27 6.83
C ALA A 287 14.15 14.63 7.52
N SER A 288 14.07 15.74 6.78
CA SER A 288 14.13 17.09 7.36
C SER A 288 12.97 17.35 8.34
N LEU A 289 11.75 16.91 8.01
CA LEU A 289 10.59 17.01 8.89
C LEU A 289 10.72 16.13 10.14
N ALA A 290 11.36 14.98 10.05
CA ALA A 290 11.63 14.11 11.18
C ALA A 290 12.68 14.69 12.15
N SER A 291 13.59 15.52 11.63
CA SER A 291 14.65 16.17 12.41
C SER A 291 14.26 17.53 13.01
N SER A 292 13.17 18.16 12.54
CA SER A 292 12.63 19.38 13.13
C SER A 292 11.73 19.05 14.33
N PRO A 293 12.03 19.54 15.55
CA PRO A 293 11.09 19.41 16.65
C PRO A 293 9.81 20.17 16.33
N ALA A 294 8.66 19.54 16.57
CA ALA A 294 7.35 20.19 16.49
C ALA A 294 7.37 21.43 17.39
N SER A 295 7.24 22.61 16.78
CA SER A 295 7.03 23.88 17.49
C SER A 295 5.55 24.09 17.76
#